data_AF-A0A7W1KT11-F1
#
_entry.id   AF-A0A7W1KT11-F1
#
_cell.length_a   1.000
_cell.length_b   1.000
_cell.length_c   1.000
_cell.angle_alpha   90.00
_cell.angle_beta   90.00
_cell.angle_gamma   90.00
#
_symmetry.space_group_name_H-M   'P 1'
#
loop_
_entity.id
_entity.type
_entity.pdbx_description
1 polymer ?
#
loop_
_entity_poly.entity_id
_entity_poly.type
_entity_poly.pdbx_seq_one_letter_code
_entity_poly.pdbx_strand_id
1 'polypeptide(L)' 'MKISLGTDHAGFRLKEKVKELLQSLGHEVVDFGTFSEEAVDYPL' A
#
# COMPACT_ATOMS: atom_id res chain seq x y z
N MET A 1 -7.80 -0.43 14.41
CA MET A 1 -8.59 -0.89 13.24
C MET A 1 -7.64 -1.63 12.30
N LYS A 2 -8.16 -2.60 11.55
CA LYS A 2 -7.38 -3.37 10.57
C LYS A 2 -7.69 -2.84 9.17
N ILE A 3 -6.66 -2.44 8.43
CA ILE A 3 -6.78 -1.79 7.12
C ILE A 3 -6.02 -2.61 6.09
N SER A 4 -6.69 -2.95 4.99
CA SER A 4 -6.06 -3.58 3.83
C SER A 4 -5.62 -2.50 2.85
N LEU A 5 -4.40 -2.59 2.35
CA LEU A 5 -3.79 -1.61 1.47
C LEU A 5 -3.23 -2.30 0.23
N GLY A 6 -3.42 -1.70 -0.94
CA GLY A 6 -2.81 -2.18 -2.17
C GLY A 6 -2.89 -1.15 -3.30
N THR A 7 -1.88 -1.15 -4.15
CA THR A 7 -1.79 -0.31 -5.36
C THR A 7 -1.12 -1.05 -6.51
N ASP A 8 -1.17 -0.50 -7.70
CA ASP A 8 -0.23 -0.84 -8.77
C ASP A 8 1.11 -0.12 -8.55
N HIS A 9 2.00 -0.25 -9.54
CA HIS A 9 3.33 0.38 -9.56
C HIS A 9 3.26 1.92 -9.52
N ALA A 10 2.26 2.53 -10.15
CA ALA A 10 2.10 3.98 -10.14
C ALA A 10 1.77 4.51 -8.73
N GLY A 11 1.03 3.73 -7.94
CA GLY A 11 0.68 4.07 -6.55
C GLY A 11 1.74 3.74 -5.49
N PHE A 12 2.79 2.98 -5.81
CA PHE A 12 3.70 2.39 -4.81
C PHE A 12 4.29 3.40 -3.82
N ARG A 13 4.84 4.52 -4.31
CA ARG A 13 5.47 5.53 -3.44
C ARG A 13 4.49 6.22 -2.49
N LEU A 14 3.25 6.43 -2.93
CA LEU A 14 2.21 7.01 -2.07
C LEU A 14 1.72 5.98 -1.06
N LYS A 15 1.57 4.72 -1.49
CA LYS A 15 1.17 3.60 -0.64
C LYS A 15 2.10 3.46 0.56
N GLU A 16 3.42 3.51 0.38
CA GLU A 16 4.38 3.40 1.48
C GLU A 16 4.24 4.57 2.48
N LYS A 17 4.07 5.81 2.01
CA LYS A 17 3.82 6.97 2.90
C LYS A 17 2.51 6.83 3.69
N VAL A 18 1.45 6.35 3.04
CA VAL A 18 0.16 6.12 3.69
C VAL A 18 0.25 5.00 4.72
N LYS A 19 0.97 3.92 4.41
CA LYS A 19 1.23 2.80 5.33
C LYS A 19 1.94 3.26 6.59
N GLU A 20 3.02 4.05 6.46
CA GLU A 20 3.72 4.65 7.60
C GLU A 20 2.80 5.52 8.45
N LEU A 21 2.00 6.38 7.81
CA LEU A 21 1.04 7.23 8.50
C LEU A 21 0.01 6.40 9.27
N LEU A 22 -0.62 5.41 8.63
CA LEU A 22 -1.63 4.57 9.27
C LEU A 22 -1.05 3.77 10.45
N GLN A 23 0.16 3.25 10.32
CA GLN A 23 0.86 2.57 11.40
C GLN A 23 1.16 3.53 12.56
N SER A 24 1.60 4.76 12.27
CA SER A 24 1.85 5.80 13.29
C SER A 24 0.59 6.18 14.08
N LEU A 25 -0.59 6.06 13.46
CA LEU A 25 -1.90 6.27 14.09
C LEU A 25 -2.42 5.05 14.87
N GLY A 26 -1.64 3.97 15.00
CA GLY A 26 -2.00 2.78 15.75
C GLY A 26 -2.93 1.82 14.99
N HIS A 27 -2.99 1.89 13.66
CA HIS A 27 -3.72 0.94 12.84
C HIS A 27 -2.85 -0.27 12.48
N GLU A 28 -3.47 -1.45 12.43
CA GLU A 28 -2.86 -2.64 11.83
C GLU A 28 -3.04 -2.54 10.31
N VAL A 29 -1.94 -2.55 9.55
CA VAL A 29 -1.96 -2.48 8.08
C VAL A 29 -1.55 -3.82 7.51
N VAL A 30 -2.39 -4.37 6.62
CA VAL A 30 -2.06 -5.52 5.78
C VAL A 30 -1.86 -5.03 4.36
N ASP A 31 -0.63 -5.15 3.86
CA ASP A 31 -0.22 -4.69 2.55
C ASP A 31 -0.22 -5.84 1.55
N PHE A 32 -1.06 -5.74 0.52
CA PHE A 32 -1.23 -6.75 -0.54
C PHE A 32 -0.44 -6.44 -1.81
N GLY A 33 0.42 -5.41 -1.77
CA GLY A 33 1.29 -5.04 -2.87
C GLY A 33 0.68 -3.98 -3.78
N THR A 34 1.34 -3.63 -4.88
CA THR A 34 2.66 -4.12 -5.32
C THR A 34 3.77 -3.74 -4.33
N PHE A 35 4.90 -4.45 -4.36
CA PHE A 35 6.01 -4.27 -3.41
C PHE A 35 7.23 -3.58 -4.02
N SER A 36 7.10 -3.05 -5.24
CA SER A 36 8.16 -2.35 -5.95
C SER A 36 7.57 -1.31 -6.92
N GLU A 37 8.45 -0.49 -7.50
CA GLU A 37 8.11 0.42 -8.62
C GLU A 37 8.06 -0.33 -9.97
N GLU A 38 8.24 -1.65 -9.98
CA GLU A 38 8.19 -2.43 -11.22
C GLU A 38 6.76 -2.51 -11.76
N ALA A 39 6.62 -2.31 -13.07
CA ALA A 39 5.34 -2.23 -13.74
C ALA A 39 4.50 -3.50 -13.51
N VAL A 40 3.30 -3.28 -12.96
CA VAL A 40 2.26 -4.29 -12.77
C VAL A 40 0.89 -3.66 -12.97
N ASP A 41 -0.08 -4.45 -13.40
CA ASP A 41 -1.43 -3.98 -13.65
C ASP A 41 -2.36 -4.27 -12.47
N TYR A 42 -3.35 -3.41 -12.27
CA TYR A 42 -4.54 -3.82 -11.57
C TYR A 42 -5.31 -4.86 -12.41
N PRO A 43 -6.02 -5.81 -11.76
CA PRO A 43 -6.99 -6.63 -12.46
C PRO A 43 -8.07 -5.76 -13.14
N LEU A 44 -8.55 -6.21 -14.30
CA LEU A 44 -9.74 -5.68 -14.98
C LEU A 44 -11.02 -6.26 -14.38
#